data_AF-A0A2L1FDS6-F1
#
_entry.id   AF-A0A2L1FDS6-F1
#
_cell.length_a   1.000
_cell.length_b   1.000
_cell.length_c   1.000
_cell.angle_alpha   90.00
_cell.angle_beta   90.00
_cell.angle_gamma   90.00
#
_symmetry.space_group_name_H-M   'P 1'
#
loop_
_entity.id
_entity.type
_entity.pdbx_description
1 polymer ?
#
loop_
_entity_poly.entity_id
_entity_poly.type
_entity_poly.pdbx_seq_one_letter_code
_entity_poly.pdbx_strand_id
1 'polypeptide(L)'
;FHGDPEKDLGIQTSEDARFYGLSTKFEPFSNDGKTLVVQFTVKHEQNIDCGGGYVKLFDCSLDQKEMHGESPYHIMFGPDICGPGTKKVHVIFNYKGKNLLINKEIRCKDDVYTHLYTLIVKPDNTYTVKIDNEVVESGELEKDWSFLPPKKIKDPAAKKPEDWDDRAKIDDPEDTKPEDWDQPEYIPDPDATKPEDWDDEMDGEWEPPQINNPAFKGE
;
A
#
# COMPACT_ATOMS: atom_id res chain seq x y z
N PHE A 1 -0.24 -7.91 34.49
CA PHE A 1 0.74 -8.82 35.18
C PHE A 1 2.14 -8.26 34.99
N HIS A 2 3.11 -8.55 35.87
CA HIS A 2 4.47 -8.00 35.79
C HIS A 2 5.51 -9.04 36.21
N GLY A 3 6.77 -8.85 35.81
CA GLY A 3 7.88 -9.67 36.27
C GLY A 3 8.31 -9.27 37.68
N ASP A 4 8.41 -7.97 37.94
CA ASP A 4 8.81 -7.40 39.23
C ASP A 4 7.88 -6.23 39.59
N PRO A 5 7.19 -6.28 40.75
CA PRO A 5 6.18 -5.30 41.13
C PRO A 5 6.71 -3.88 41.32
N GLU A 6 8.00 -3.71 41.63
CA GLU A 6 8.60 -2.39 41.86
C GLU A 6 9.27 -1.85 40.60
N LYS A 7 9.94 -2.71 39.84
CA LYS A 7 10.69 -2.29 38.64
C LYS A 7 9.82 -2.08 37.42
N ASP A 8 8.69 -2.79 37.34
CA ASP A 8 7.77 -2.69 36.21
C ASP A 8 6.71 -1.59 36.42
N LEU A 9 6.85 -0.76 37.46
CA LEU A 9 6.04 0.43 37.60
C LEU A 9 6.31 1.40 36.45
N GLY A 10 5.24 1.92 35.87
CA GLY A 10 5.30 2.80 34.72
C GLY A 10 4.08 3.70 34.63
N ILE A 11 4.02 4.47 33.54
CA ILE A 11 2.91 5.37 33.25
C ILE A 11 1.87 4.57 32.47
N GLN A 12 0.65 4.50 33.01
CA GLN A 12 -0.46 3.75 32.41
C GLN A 12 -1.65 4.69 32.18
N THR A 13 -2.25 4.60 30.99
CA THR A 13 -3.51 5.29 30.67
C THR A 13 -4.68 4.59 31.36
N SER A 14 -5.60 5.35 31.97
CA SER A 14 -6.68 4.79 32.80
C SER A 14 -8.09 4.93 32.21
N GLU A 15 -8.32 5.93 31.39
CA GLU A 15 -9.58 6.18 30.68
C GLU A 15 -9.52 5.66 29.23
N ASP A 16 -10.58 4.96 28.83
CA ASP A 16 -10.81 4.50 27.46
C ASP A 16 -11.21 5.67 26.54
N ALA A 17 -10.90 5.55 25.24
CA ALA A 17 -11.28 6.52 24.20
C ALA A 17 -10.90 7.98 24.54
N ARG A 18 -9.69 8.18 25.07
CA ARG A 18 -9.10 9.48 25.40
C ARG A 18 -7.78 9.70 24.70
N PHE A 19 -7.49 10.95 24.39
CA PHE A 19 -6.15 11.37 23.98
C PHE A 19 -5.33 11.68 25.23
N TYR A 20 -4.08 11.21 25.24
CA TYR A 20 -3.12 11.47 26.29
C TYR A 20 -1.97 12.32 25.77
N GLY A 21 -1.53 13.26 26.59
CA GLY A 21 -0.35 14.07 26.36
C GLY A 21 0.37 14.26 27.68
N LEU A 22 1.55 13.67 27.80
CA LEU A 22 2.47 13.90 28.91
C LEU A 22 3.85 14.16 28.33
N SER A 23 4.54 15.16 28.87
CA SER A 23 5.90 15.49 28.45
C SER A 23 6.79 15.75 29.66
N THR A 24 8.08 15.50 29.47
CA THR A 24 9.11 15.84 30.44
C THR A 24 10.24 16.58 29.74
N LYS A 25 10.82 17.56 30.42
CA LYS A 25 11.96 18.34 29.93
C LYS A 25 13.25 17.66 30.40
N PHE A 26 14.26 17.70 29.56
CA PHE A 26 15.61 17.24 29.86
C PHE A 26 16.60 18.28 29.32
N GLU A 27 17.87 18.13 29.69
CA GLU A 27 18.94 19.05 29.26
C GLU A 27 18.99 19.14 27.73
N PRO A 28 18.85 20.35 27.15
CA PRO A 28 18.92 20.53 25.70
C PRO A 28 20.22 20.01 25.10
N PHE A 29 20.11 19.26 24.01
CA PHE A 29 21.28 18.78 23.27
C PHE A 29 21.00 18.74 21.77
N SER A 30 22.08 18.59 20.99
CA SER A 30 22.02 18.36 19.55
C SER A 30 22.70 17.03 19.21
N ASN A 31 22.17 16.31 18.23
CA ASN A 31 22.77 15.12 17.66
C ASN A 31 23.69 15.41 16.46
N ASP A 32 24.04 16.69 16.21
CA ASP A 32 24.98 17.04 15.15
C ASP A 32 26.34 16.34 15.35
N GLY A 33 26.79 15.65 14.30
CA GLY A 33 27.99 14.81 14.32
C GLY A 33 27.95 13.61 15.29
N LYS A 34 26.80 13.28 15.89
CA LYS A 34 26.66 12.24 16.93
C LYS A 34 25.50 11.29 16.63
N THR A 35 25.59 10.07 17.18
CA THR A 35 24.49 9.11 17.11
C THR A 35 23.42 9.48 18.14
N LEU A 36 22.16 9.55 17.69
CA LEU A 36 20.98 9.64 18.54
C LEU A 36 20.43 8.23 18.78
N VAL A 37 20.12 7.92 20.04
CA VAL A 37 19.44 6.67 20.43
C VAL A 37 18.21 7.03 21.25
N VAL A 38 17.04 6.55 20.82
CA VAL A 38 15.77 6.70 21.52
C VAL A 38 15.25 5.32 21.82
N GLN A 39 15.10 4.99 23.11
CA GLN A 39 14.68 3.66 23.53
C GLN A 39 13.64 3.76 24.65
N PHE A 40 12.58 2.97 24.54
CA PHE A 40 11.54 2.89 25.56
C PHE A 40 10.80 1.55 25.48
N THR A 41 10.08 1.20 26.53
CA THR A 41 9.26 -0.01 26.61
C THR A 41 7.78 0.34 26.57
N VAL A 42 7.00 -0.46 25.85
CA VAL A 42 5.54 -0.35 25.79
C VAL A 42 4.94 -1.70 26.11
N LYS A 43 3.85 -1.70 26.87
CA LYS A 43 3.06 -2.89 27.15
C LYS A 43 1.59 -2.57 26.96
N HIS A 44 0.89 -3.35 26.13
CA HIS A 44 -0.55 -3.25 25.95
C HIS A 44 -1.26 -4.43 26.64
N GLU A 45 -1.27 -4.43 27.98
CA GLU A 45 -1.86 -5.55 28.74
C GLU A 45 -3.39 -5.66 28.60
N GLN A 46 -4.05 -4.60 28.16
CA GLN A 46 -5.49 -4.50 27.95
C GLN A 46 -5.98 -5.12 26.63
N ASN A 47 -5.09 -5.74 25.85
CA ASN A 47 -5.39 -6.29 24.52
C ASN A 47 -5.99 -5.22 23.58
N ILE A 48 -5.21 -4.16 23.36
CA ILE A 48 -5.64 -2.94 22.68
C ILE A 48 -6.10 -3.21 21.24
N ASP A 49 -7.24 -2.64 20.86
CA ASP A 49 -7.78 -2.70 19.50
C ASP A 49 -7.36 -1.49 18.65
N CYS A 50 -7.40 -0.29 19.21
CA CYS A 50 -6.91 0.94 18.59
C CYS A 50 -6.31 1.91 19.61
N GLY A 51 -5.01 2.18 19.48
CA GLY A 51 -4.27 3.20 20.21
C GLY A 51 -2.79 3.26 19.83
N GLY A 52 -2.20 4.43 20.06
CA GLY A 52 -0.80 4.72 19.81
C GLY A 52 0.05 4.57 21.06
N GLY A 53 1.22 3.95 20.92
CA GLY A 53 2.23 3.81 21.98
C GLY A 53 3.55 4.47 21.60
N TYR A 54 3.51 5.61 20.89
CA TYR A 54 4.71 6.30 20.39
C TYR A 54 5.10 7.51 21.24
N VAL A 55 6.39 7.87 21.15
CA VAL A 55 6.94 9.08 21.77
C VAL A 55 7.21 10.15 20.72
N LYS A 56 7.19 11.41 21.13
CA LYS A 56 7.59 12.56 20.31
C LYS A 56 8.76 13.29 20.97
N LEU A 57 9.77 13.64 20.18
CA LEU A 57 10.86 14.52 20.58
C LEU A 57 10.57 15.92 20.06
N PHE A 58 10.53 16.89 20.97
CA PHE A 58 10.17 18.27 20.68
C PHE A 58 11.40 19.19 20.73
N ASP A 59 11.24 20.38 20.15
CA ASP A 59 12.21 21.47 20.29
C ASP A 59 12.14 22.10 21.70
N CYS A 60 13.18 22.85 22.06
CA CYS A 60 13.29 23.60 23.30
C CYS A 60 12.20 24.66 23.47
N SER A 61 11.58 25.12 22.37
CA SER A 61 10.52 26.13 22.38
C SER A 61 9.14 25.59 22.77
N LEU A 62 8.98 24.29 23.00
CA LEU A 62 7.67 23.71 23.33
C LEU A 62 7.17 24.23 24.69
N ASP A 63 5.96 24.78 24.69
CA ASP A 63 5.18 24.94 25.91
C ASP A 63 4.48 23.62 26.25
N GLN A 64 4.89 23.01 27.36
CA GLN A 64 4.35 21.73 27.81
C GLN A 64 2.89 21.81 28.23
N LYS A 65 2.41 22.99 28.66
CA LYS A 65 1.03 23.18 29.11
C LYS A 65 0.04 23.21 27.95
N GLU A 66 0.51 23.70 26.80
CA GLU A 66 -0.26 23.82 25.57
C GLU A 66 0.05 22.67 24.60
N MET A 67 0.72 21.61 25.04
CA MET A 67 1.10 20.50 24.16
C MET A 67 -0.13 19.74 23.64
N HIS A 68 -0.22 19.53 22.33
CA HIS A 68 -1.28 18.79 21.67
C HIS A 68 -0.78 17.96 20.48
N GLY A 69 -1.69 17.28 19.79
CA GLY A 69 -1.38 16.36 18.68
C GLY A 69 -0.64 17.01 17.50
N GLU A 70 -0.87 18.30 17.24
CA GLU A 70 -0.27 19.03 16.11
C GLU A 70 0.94 19.87 16.51
N SER A 71 1.30 19.88 17.80
CA SER A 71 2.50 20.61 18.25
C SER A 71 3.73 20.12 17.46
N PRO A 72 4.57 21.03 16.95
CA PRO A 72 5.69 20.67 16.10
C PRO A 72 6.72 19.84 16.87
N TYR A 73 7.05 18.68 16.31
CA TYR A 73 8.04 17.75 16.86
C TYR A 73 9.16 17.52 15.85
N HIS A 74 10.34 17.13 16.30
CA HIS A 74 11.45 16.74 15.45
C HIS A 74 11.35 15.29 14.99
N ILE A 75 11.01 14.39 15.92
CA ILE A 75 10.93 12.95 15.67
C ILE A 75 9.70 12.39 16.37
N MET A 76 8.94 11.53 15.70
CA MET A 76 7.93 10.67 16.31
C MET A 76 8.31 9.21 16.07
N PHE A 77 8.39 8.42 17.14
CA PHE A 77 8.82 7.03 17.07
C PHE A 77 8.02 6.12 18.00
N GLY A 78 7.50 5.01 17.47
CA GLY A 78 6.90 3.95 18.28
C GLY A 78 5.74 3.21 17.64
N PRO A 79 5.19 2.18 18.33
CA PRO A 79 4.07 1.39 17.84
C PRO A 79 2.77 2.19 17.73
N ASP A 80 1.99 1.86 16.71
CA ASP A 80 0.63 2.36 16.48
C ASP A 80 -0.24 1.22 15.97
N ILE A 81 -1.30 0.95 16.74
CA ILE A 81 -2.23 -0.14 16.50
C ILE A 81 -3.60 0.50 16.28
N CYS A 82 -4.27 0.18 15.19
CA CYS A 82 -5.68 0.52 15.00
C CYS A 82 -6.34 -0.49 14.06
N GLY A 83 -7.05 -1.43 14.69
CA GLY A 83 -7.73 -2.52 14.03
C GLY A 83 -6.76 -3.49 13.33
N PRO A 84 -7.28 -4.34 12.42
CA PRO A 84 -6.47 -5.31 11.69
C PRO A 84 -5.57 -4.67 10.62
N GLY A 85 -5.90 -3.45 10.15
CA GLY A 85 -5.22 -2.79 9.04
C GLY A 85 -4.02 -1.94 9.44
N THR A 86 -3.98 -1.42 10.67
CA THR A 86 -2.91 -0.53 11.13
C THR A 86 -2.18 -1.19 12.29
N LYS A 87 -1.04 -1.81 12.03
CA LYS A 87 -0.16 -2.40 13.06
C LYS A 87 1.30 -2.14 12.69
N LYS A 88 1.72 -0.88 12.85
CA LYS A 88 3.03 -0.43 12.39
C LYS A 88 3.78 0.38 13.43
N VAL A 89 5.09 0.43 13.29
CA VAL A 89 5.96 1.34 14.03
C VAL A 89 6.11 2.61 13.21
N HIS A 90 5.65 3.73 13.74
CA HIS A 90 5.93 5.04 13.14
C HIS A 90 7.39 5.40 13.37
N VAL A 91 8.03 5.89 12.32
CA VAL A 91 9.33 6.55 12.37
C VAL A 91 9.22 7.79 11.47
N ILE A 92 8.94 8.93 12.08
CA ILE A 92 8.61 10.17 11.36
C ILE A 92 9.65 11.22 11.72
N PHE A 93 10.26 11.82 10.69
CA PHE A 93 11.17 12.94 10.83
C PHE A 93 10.51 14.22 10.34
N ASN A 94 10.64 15.30 11.11
CA ASN A 94 10.32 16.63 10.61
C ASN A 94 11.48 17.18 9.79
N TYR A 95 11.22 17.51 8.54
CA TYR A 95 12.20 18.10 7.64
C TYR A 95 11.54 19.22 6.83
N LYS A 96 12.13 20.42 6.89
CA LYS A 96 11.63 21.63 6.20
C LYS A 96 10.14 21.91 6.50
N GLY A 97 9.73 21.71 7.77
CA GLY A 97 8.37 21.95 8.24
C GLY A 97 7.35 20.88 7.83
N LYS A 98 7.79 19.76 7.22
CA LYS A 98 6.93 18.62 6.88
C LYS A 98 7.31 17.40 7.68
N ASN A 99 6.30 16.68 8.17
CA ASN A 99 6.47 15.40 8.84
C ASN A 99 6.52 14.29 7.77
N LEU A 100 7.68 13.69 7.60
CA LEU A 100 7.93 12.65 6.60
C LEU A 100 7.87 11.28 7.27
N LEU A 101 6.93 10.45 6.81
CA LEU A 101 6.79 9.08 7.26
C LEU A 101 7.82 8.19 6.54
N ILE A 102 8.24 7.14 7.23
CA ILE A 102 9.03 6.07 6.64
C ILE A 102 8.22 5.38 5.54
N ASN A 103 8.86 5.11 4.41
CA ASN A 103 8.24 4.43 3.25
C ASN A 103 8.12 2.92 3.47
N LYS A 104 8.88 2.36 4.41
CA LYS A 104 8.86 0.94 4.77
C LYS A 104 7.81 0.65 5.85
N GLU A 105 7.17 -0.50 5.75
CA GLU A 105 6.26 -0.98 6.77
C GLU A 105 7.00 -1.81 7.81
N ILE A 106 7.12 -1.26 9.02
CA ILE A 106 7.70 -1.96 10.17
C ILE A 106 6.55 -2.47 11.03
N ARG A 107 6.36 -3.78 11.13
CA ARG A 107 5.27 -4.36 11.93
C ARG A 107 5.55 -4.19 13.43
N CYS A 108 4.58 -3.67 14.17
CA CYS A 108 4.67 -3.61 15.63
C CYS A 108 4.19 -4.93 16.27
N LYS A 109 4.58 -5.14 17.53
CA LYS A 109 4.06 -6.22 18.35
C LYS A 109 2.68 -5.84 18.88
N ASP A 110 1.77 -6.79 18.88
CA ASP A 110 0.35 -6.62 19.20
C ASP A 110 -0.14 -7.59 20.28
N ASP A 111 0.79 -8.21 21.01
CA ASP A 111 0.48 -9.05 22.15
C ASP A 111 0.40 -8.24 23.47
N VAL A 112 0.17 -8.95 24.58
CA VAL A 112 -0.03 -8.35 25.92
C VAL A 112 1.25 -8.24 26.75
N TYR A 113 2.42 -8.54 26.17
CA TYR A 113 3.71 -8.48 26.83
C TYR A 113 4.39 -7.12 26.66
N THR A 114 5.43 -6.91 27.44
CA THR A 114 6.27 -5.71 27.35
C THR A 114 7.24 -5.86 26.20
N HIS A 115 7.27 -4.88 25.29
CA HIS A 115 8.20 -4.83 24.18
C HIS A 115 9.10 -3.60 24.26
N LEU A 116 10.36 -3.77 23.87
CA LEU A 116 11.38 -2.73 23.84
C LEU A 116 11.52 -2.18 22.43
N TYR A 117 11.28 -0.89 22.24
CA TYR A 117 11.45 -0.21 20.96
C TYR A 117 12.68 0.68 20.99
N THR A 118 13.57 0.53 20.01
CA THR A 118 14.80 1.32 19.90
C THR A 118 14.94 1.91 18.51
N LEU A 119 15.14 3.22 18.42
CA LEU A 119 15.53 3.93 17.21
C LEU A 119 16.96 4.45 17.38
N ILE A 120 17.82 4.13 16.43
CA ILE A 120 19.21 4.60 16.35
C ILE A 120 19.33 5.41 15.06
N VAL A 121 19.79 6.65 15.15
CA VAL A 121 20.04 7.54 14.01
C VAL A 121 21.50 7.97 14.05
N LYS A 122 22.26 7.67 13.01
CA LYS A 122 23.69 7.92 12.94
C LYS A 122 24.00 9.18 12.10
N PRO A 123 25.17 9.81 12.31
CA PRO A 123 25.56 11.00 11.57
C PRO A 123 25.92 10.74 10.10
N ASP A 124 26.02 9.47 9.69
CA ASP A 124 26.25 9.05 8.30
C ASP A 124 24.95 8.89 7.49
N ASN A 125 23.85 9.48 7.96
CA ASN A 125 22.50 9.37 7.40
C ASN A 125 21.93 7.94 7.37
N THR A 126 22.41 7.06 8.25
CA THR A 126 21.81 5.73 8.44
C THR A 126 20.94 5.66 9.69
N TYR A 127 19.97 4.75 9.68
CA TYR A 127 19.12 4.46 10.83
C TYR A 127 19.00 2.97 11.08
N THR A 128 18.61 2.62 12.30
CA THR A 128 18.30 1.25 12.70
C THR A 128 17.14 1.27 13.67
N VAL A 129 16.14 0.43 13.40
CA VAL A 129 15.02 0.17 14.32
C VAL A 129 15.21 -1.22 14.89
N LYS A 130 15.12 -1.31 16.22
CA LYS A 130 15.11 -2.58 16.94
C LYS A 130 13.83 -2.75 17.72
N ILE A 131 13.36 -3.99 17.77
CA ILE A 131 12.29 -4.43 18.65
C ILE A 131 12.86 -5.58 19.48
N ASP A 132 12.75 -5.49 20.81
CA ASP A 132 13.25 -6.50 21.75
C ASP A 132 14.76 -6.79 21.58
N ASN A 133 15.53 -5.73 21.34
CA ASN A 133 16.98 -5.74 21.01
C ASN A 133 17.36 -6.41 19.68
N GLU A 134 16.40 -6.93 18.92
CA GLU A 134 16.64 -7.48 17.58
C GLU A 134 16.46 -6.40 16.52
N VAL A 135 17.37 -6.35 15.54
CA VAL A 135 17.25 -5.43 14.41
C VAL A 135 16.10 -5.90 13.52
N VAL A 136 15.04 -5.10 13.44
CA VAL A 136 13.89 -5.37 12.57
C VAL A 136 13.98 -4.59 11.26
N GLU A 137 14.64 -3.44 11.27
CA GLU A 137 14.80 -2.60 10.08
C GLU A 137 16.09 -1.77 10.16
N SER A 138 16.73 -1.55 9.01
CA SER A 138 17.90 -0.68 8.91
C SER A 138 18.08 -0.18 7.48
N GLY A 139 18.61 1.03 7.34
CA GLY A 139 18.82 1.59 6.01
C GLY A 139 19.38 3.00 6.03
N GLU A 140 19.20 3.69 4.91
CA GLU A 140 19.61 5.08 4.70
C GLU A 140 18.38 5.99 4.74
N LEU A 141 18.50 7.11 5.44
CA LEU A 141 17.44 8.11 5.57
C LEU A 141 16.97 8.62 4.20
N GLU A 142 17.89 8.87 3.26
CA GLU A 142 17.56 9.38 1.92
C GLU A 142 16.77 8.40 1.04
N LYS A 143 16.88 7.10 1.31
CA LYS A 143 16.20 6.05 0.53
C LYS A 143 14.83 5.72 1.11
N ASP A 144 14.76 5.67 2.43
CA ASP A 144 13.59 5.17 3.14
C ASP A 144 12.61 6.29 3.52
N TRP A 145 12.94 7.56 3.25
CA TRP A 145 12.06 8.73 3.35
C TRP A 145 12.17 9.62 2.12
N SER A 146 11.09 10.33 1.84
CA SER A 146 11.01 11.30 0.75
C SER A 146 11.55 12.68 1.14
N PHE A 147 12.80 12.75 1.63
CA PHE A 147 13.45 14.03 1.99
C PHE A 147 13.76 14.90 0.77
N LEU A 148 14.12 14.26 -0.33
CA LEU A 148 14.58 14.91 -1.56
C LEU A 148 13.59 14.66 -2.70
N PRO A 149 13.48 15.60 -3.65
CA PRO A 149 12.80 15.34 -4.92
C PRO A 149 13.38 14.13 -5.66
N PRO A 150 12.62 13.50 -6.57
CA PRO A 150 13.12 12.38 -7.37
C PRO A 150 14.43 12.74 -8.07
N LYS A 151 15.45 11.88 -7.95
CA LYS A 151 16.75 12.08 -8.63
C LYS A 151 16.63 12.11 -10.16
N LYS A 152 15.57 11.50 -10.70
CA LYS A 152 15.25 11.47 -12.13
C LYS A 152 13.78 11.82 -12.30
N ILE A 153 13.50 12.79 -13.16
CA ILE A 153 12.15 13.13 -13.63
C ILE A 153 12.01 12.68 -15.09
N LYS A 154 10.80 12.30 -15.51
CA LYS A 154 10.53 12.10 -16.94
C LYS A 154 10.71 13.44 -17.65
N ASP A 155 11.26 13.41 -18.87
CA ASP A 155 11.43 14.61 -19.67
C ASP A 155 10.05 15.20 -20.02
N PRO A 156 9.70 16.41 -19.55
CA PRO A 156 8.42 17.03 -19.84
C PRO A 156 8.24 17.38 -21.32
N ALA A 157 9.32 17.46 -22.10
CA ALA A 157 9.27 17.70 -23.55
C ALA A 157 9.12 16.41 -24.36
N ALA A 158 9.31 15.23 -23.75
CA ALA A 158 9.17 13.96 -24.44
C ALA A 158 7.70 13.72 -24.78
N LYS A 159 7.38 13.75 -26.07
CA LYS A 159 6.11 13.30 -26.62
C LYS A 159 6.29 11.89 -27.15
N LYS A 160 5.24 11.07 -26.99
CA LYS A 160 5.16 9.79 -27.67
C LYS A 160 5.29 10.05 -29.18
N PRO A 161 6.23 9.40 -29.89
CA PRO A 161 6.34 9.53 -31.34
C PRO A 161 5.04 9.14 -32.06
N GLU A 162 4.77 9.75 -33.22
CA GLU A 162 3.54 9.47 -34.00
C GLU A 162 3.51 8.04 -34.55
N ASP A 163 4.69 7.44 -34.78
CA ASP A 163 4.90 6.07 -35.26
C ASP A 163 4.91 5.03 -34.12
N TRP A 164 4.64 5.44 -32.89
CA TRP A 164 4.67 4.53 -31.75
C TRP A 164 3.40 3.69 -31.65
N ASP A 165 3.53 2.45 -32.11
CA ASP A 165 2.48 1.44 -32.09
C ASP A 165 2.35 0.78 -30.70
N ASP A 166 1.19 0.96 -30.05
CA ASP A 166 0.86 0.30 -28.77
C ASP A 166 0.06 -1.01 -28.98
N ARG A 167 -0.18 -1.43 -30.23
CA ARG A 167 -0.97 -2.62 -30.51
C ARG A 167 -0.20 -3.88 -30.10
N ALA A 168 -0.75 -4.62 -29.14
CA ALA A 168 -0.18 -5.89 -28.69
C ALA A 168 -0.33 -7.02 -29.71
N LYS A 169 -1.27 -6.88 -30.65
CA LYS A 169 -1.49 -7.79 -31.79
C LYS A 169 -1.65 -6.94 -33.03
N ILE A 170 -1.03 -7.37 -34.11
CA ILE A 170 -1.19 -6.80 -35.45
C ILE A 170 -1.85 -7.84 -36.33
N ASP A 171 -2.67 -7.40 -37.28
CA ASP A 171 -3.19 -8.27 -38.31
C ASP A 171 -2.02 -8.77 -39.17
N ASP A 172 -2.02 -10.05 -39.51
CA ASP A 172 -0.96 -10.65 -40.31
C ASP A 172 -1.04 -10.06 -41.73
N PRO A 173 -0.01 -9.32 -42.18
CA PRO A 173 -0.03 -8.70 -43.50
C PRO A 173 -0.03 -9.70 -44.67
N GLU A 174 0.32 -10.97 -44.42
CA GLU A 174 0.27 -12.04 -45.41
C GLU A 174 -1.05 -12.82 -45.38
N ASP A 175 -1.93 -12.55 -44.41
CA ASP A 175 -3.23 -13.20 -44.32
C ASP A 175 -4.24 -12.49 -45.22
N THR A 176 -4.55 -13.12 -46.34
CA THR A 176 -5.60 -12.66 -47.25
C THR A 176 -6.88 -13.41 -46.95
N LYS A 177 -7.99 -12.69 -46.76
CA LYS A 177 -9.33 -13.28 -46.61
C LYS A 177 -9.55 -14.36 -47.70
N PRO A 178 -9.66 -15.65 -47.34
CA PRO A 178 -9.88 -16.70 -48.32
C PRO A 178 -11.18 -16.44 -49.08
N GLU A 179 -11.25 -16.81 -50.37
CA GLU A 179 -12.46 -16.66 -51.19
C GLU A 179 -13.68 -17.37 -50.55
N ASP A 180 -13.43 -18.35 -49.69
CA ASP A 180 -14.43 -19.18 -48.99
C ASP A 180 -14.78 -18.67 -47.58
N TRP A 181 -14.44 -17.42 -47.24
CA TRP A 181 -14.71 -16.83 -45.93
C TRP A 181 -16.12 -16.22 -45.83
N ASP A 182 -16.62 -15.61 -46.91
CA ASP A 182 -17.96 -15.03 -46.99
C ASP A 182 -19.03 -16.06 -47.37
N GLN A 183 -19.01 -17.20 -46.68
CA GLN A 183 -20.11 -18.15 -46.81
C GLN A 183 -21.34 -17.65 -46.03
N PRO A 184 -22.57 -17.90 -46.51
CA PRO A 184 -23.78 -17.53 -45.78
C PRO A 184 -23.87 -18.32 -44.47
N GLU A 185 -24.32 -17.66 -43.39
CA GLU A 185 -24.53 -18.27 -42.07
C GLU A 185 -25.53 -19.43 -42.12
N TYR A 186 -26.46 -19.39 -43.07
CA TYR A 186 -27.50 -20.38 -43.27
C TYR A 186 -27.47 -20.94 -44.70
N ILE A 187 -27.49 -22.26 -44.83
CA ILE A 187 -27.64 -22.98 -46.11
C ILE A 187 -28.93 -23.81 -46.09
N PRO A 188 -29.61 -24.04 -47.22
CA PRO A 188 -30.77 -24.91 -47.26
C PRO A 188 -30.36 -26.36 -46.94
N ASP A 189 -31.15 -27.05 -46.11
CA ASP A 189 -30.87 -28.41 -45.66
C ASP A 189 -30.86 -29.39 -46.85
N PRO A 190 -29.71 -30.00 -47.19
CA PRO A 190 -29.62 -30.93 -48.31
C PRO A 190 -30.34 -32.26 -48.06
N ASP A 191 -30.65 -32.60 -46.80
CA ASP A 191 -31.34 -33.83 -46.41
C ASP A 191 -32.87 -33.62 -46.27
N ALA A 192 -33.35 -32.38 -46.43
CA ALA A 192 -34.77 -32.10 -46.42
C ALA A 192 -35.42 -32.56 -47.73
N THR A 193 -36.40 -33.46 -47.62
CA THR A 193 -37.24 -33.89 -48.74
C THR A 193 -38.62 -33.27 -48.63
N LYS A 194 -39.16 -32.83 -49.76
CA LYS A 194 -40.53 -32.33 -49.84
C LYS A 194 -41.52 -33.37 -49.28
N PRO A 195 -42.39 -33.01 -48.33
CA PRO A 195 -43.39 -33.93 -47.79
C PRO A 195 -44.34 -34.44 -48.87
N GLU A 196 -44.77 -35.70 -48.78
CA GLU A 196 -45.70 -36.32 -49.75
C GLU A 196 -47.08 -35.64 -49.78
N ASP A 197 -47.48 -34.99 -48.68
CA ASP A 197 -48.76 -34.26 -48.54
C ASP A 197 -48.68 -32.77 -48.98
N TRP A 198 -47.57 -32.32 -49.59
CA TRP A 198 -47.42 -30.92 -50.02
C TRP A 198 -47.97 -30.66 -51.42
N ASP A 199 -48.89 -29.70 -51.54
CA ASP A 199 -49.52 -29.32 -52.80
C ASP A 199 -49.00 -27.95 -53.29
N ASP A 200 -48.22 -27.93 -54.38
CA ASP A 200 -47.62 -26.69 -54.89
C ASP A 200 -48.65 -25.68 -55.42
N GLU A 201 -49.86 -26.11 -55.82
CA GLU A 201 -50.92 -25.20 -56.30
C GLU A 201 -51.64 -24.50 -55.14
N MET A 202 -51.67 -25.12 -53.95
CA MET A 202 -52.38 -24.60 -52.77
C MET A 202 -51.44 -23.96 -51.74
N ASP A 203 -50.25 -24.53 -51.54
CA ASP A 203 -49.28 -24.15 -50.51
C ASP A 203 -48.07 -23.35 -51.06
N GLY A 204 -47.88 -23.32 -52.38
CA GLY A 204 -46.78 -22.64 -53.08
C GLY A 204 -45.54 -23.53 -53.30
N GLU A 205 -44.49 -22.97 -53.94
CA GLU A 205 -43.23 -23.69 -54.15
C GLU A 205 -42.59 -24.04 -52.79
N TRP A 206 -42.30 -25.33 -52.59
CA TRP A 206 -41.67 -25.81 -51.36
C TRP A 206 -40.21 -25.34 -51.26
N GLU A 207 -39.86 -24.66 -50.17
CA GLU A 207 -38.48 -24.28 -49.83
C GLU A 207 -37.95 -25.13 -48.66
N PRO A 208 -36.75 -25.73 -48.78
CA PRO A 208 -36.16 -26.51 -47.70
C PRO A 208 -35.80 -25.63 -46.48
N PRO A 209 -35.91 -26.17 -45.25
CA PRO A 209 -35.52 -25.46 -44.03
C PRO A 209 -34.04 -25.08 -44.08
N GLN A 210 -33.71 -23.92 -43.53
CA GLN A 210 -32.33 -23.45 -43.46
C GLN A 210 -31.61 -24.03 -42.23
N ILE A 211 -30.41 -24.57 -42.43
CA ILE A 211 -29.51 -25.07 -41.39
C ILE A 211 -28.28 -24.18 -41.26
N ASN A 212 -27.67 -24.16 -40.07
CA ASN A 212 -26.40 -23.47 -39.85
C ASN A 212 -25.33 -24.06 -40.77
N ASN A 213 -24.68 -23.18 -41.54
CA ASN A 213 -23.63 -23.60 -42.44
C ASN A 213 -22.37 -24.02 -41.66
N PRO A 214 -21.95 -25.30 -41.73
CA PRO A 214 -20.75 -25.75 -41.02
C PRO A 214 -19.44 -25.13 -41.56
N ALA A 215 -19.47 -24.51 -42.75
CA ALA A 215 -18.35 -23.78 -43.32
C ALA A 215 -18.32 -22.28 -42.95
N PHE A 216 -19.33 -21.76 -42.23
CA PHE A 216 -19.34 -20.38 -41.76
C PHE A 216 -18.30 -20.17 -40.65
N LYS A 217 -17.34 -19.28 -40.88
CA LYS A 217 -16.21 -19.02 -39.95
C LYS A 217 -16.35 -17.74 -39.12
N GLY A 218 -17.48 -17.04 -39.22
CA GLY A 218 -17.74 -15.77 -38.52
C GLY A 218 -17.19 -14.53 -39.24
N GLU A 219 -17.47 -13.35 -38.68
CA GLU A 219 -16.89 -12.05 -39.11
C GLU A 219 -15.48 -11.83 -38.55
#